data_AF-A0A2B4SIL3-F1
#
_entry.id   AF-A0A2B4SIL3-F1
#
_cell.length_a   1.000
_cell.length_b   1.000
_cell.length_c   1.000
_cell.angle_alpha   90.00
_cell.angle_beta   90.00
_cell.angle_gamma   90.00
#
_symmetry.space_group_name_H-M   'P 1'
#
loop_
_entity.id
_entity.type
_entity.pdbx_description
1 polymer ?
#
loop_
_entity_poly.entity_id
_entity_poly.type
_entity_poly.pdbx_seq_one_letter_code
_entity_poly.pdbx_strand_id
1 'polypeptide(L)'
;MKPCTTGVWMSVSRDSNGDGSTILLDTEGTNLGDNENTDLLSIFTMMMSSGLALFAREAVQNHKVQFLYRVSRLSEQIWKDDAESRRAFPQLLVIIRNALAPSPVHGANIDGTTIASLAKRLEIALNQNSRSGFSNTYTALETELCDRFYQNIIEPFLRNNLNHMRNGRQQIIDEFTENCALGTERTKIRDKVDEVIAQKEEMAERERRLDTERRRKEEAEKMEKEREEQRRREAREKEKRLEEERRAAAKAEEEQRIQEENLRTAEEDRIRLEEEAAARRAKKREKSDIAKAIIGGVLLFGICDSRLKENITVVPHSDYEQIGVRSYNWVWSKDAVELGMSGTGRGVIAQEVEELYPWTVVMGDDGYKSVDYEALKQMVMENKTDYCFITQRYGTNRNQKSYE
;
A
#
# COMPACT_ATOMS: atom_id res chain seq x y z
N MET A 1 -2.10 50.27 -64.13
CA MET A 1 -1.38 51.44 -64.68
C MET A 1 0.10 51.13 -64.65
N LYS A 2 0.89 51.60 -65.63
CA LYS A 2 2.36 51.52 -65.54
C LYS A 2 2.86 52.59 -64.53
N PRO A 3 3.87 52.30 -63.70
CA PRO A 3 4.50 53.32 -62.87
C PRO A 3 5.08 54.43 -63.75
N CYS A 4 4.87 55.70 -63.35
CA CYS A 4 5.46 56.85 -64.03
C CYS A 4 6.85 57.19 -63.46
N THR A 5 7.00 57.14 -62.14
CA THR A 5 8.26 57.36 -61.42
C THR A 5 8.82 56.01 -60.98
N THR A 6 10.11 55.76 -61.20
CA THR A 6 10.85 54.60 -60.65
C THR A 6 12.04 55.09 -59.83
N GLY A 7 12.23 54.56 -58.61
CA GLY A 7 13.26 55.04 -57.68
C GLY A 7 12.87 56.31 -56.91
N VAL A 8 13.88 57.11 -56.53
CA VAL A 8 13.70 58.46 -55.96
C VAL A 8 14.31 59.47 -56.92
N TRP A 9 13.51 60.46 -57.32
CA TRP A 9 13.94 61.57 -58.16
C TRP A 9 14.11 62.81 -57.30
N MET A 10 15.16 63.58 -57.57
CA MET A 10 15.47 64.78 -56.83
C MET A 10 15.48 65.99 -57.77
N SER A 11 14.78 67.04 -57.39
CA SER A 11 14.88 68.36 -58.01
C SER A 11 15.34 69.38 -56.96
N VAL A 12 16.26 70.25 -57.34
CA VAL A 12 16.77 71.31 -56.47
C VAL A 12 16.36 72.65 -57.06
N SER A 13 15.55 73.40 -56.32
CA SER A 13 15.19 74.78 -56.65
C SER A 13 15.88 75.71 -55.66
N ARG A 14 16.62 76.70 -56.15
CA ARG A 14 17.20 77.74 -55.30
C ARG A 14 16.14 78.80 -55.03
N ASP A 15 16.10 79.30 -53.80
CA ASP A 15 15.26 80.45 -53.48
C ASP A 15 15.80 81.68 -54.24
N SER A 16 14.89 82.42 -54.89
CA SER A 16 15.15 83.71 -55.53
C SER A 16 15.81 84.75 -54.61
N ASN A 17 15.64 84.62 -53.29
CA ASN A 17 16.21 85.54 -52.31
C ASN A 17 17.56 85.09 -51.73
N GLY A 18 18.05 83.90 -52.10
CA GLY A 18 19.36 83.39 -51.65
C GLY A 18 19.38 82.76 -50.25
N ASP A 19 18.24 82.67 -49.56
CA ASP A 19 18.13 82.17 -48.18
C ASP A 19 18.13 80.63 -48.05
N GLY A 20 18.19 79.88 -49.16
CA GLY A 20 18.25 78.42 -49.11
C GLY A 20 18.02 77.72 -50.46
N SER A 21 18.02 76.39 -50.41
CA SER A 21 17.64 75.53 -51.53
C SER A 21 16.51 74.60 -51.10
N THR A 22 15.42 74.56 -51.87
CA THR A 22 14.34 73.60 -51.71
C THR A 22 14.68 72.35 -52.52
N ILE A 23 14.73 71.20 -51.84
CA ILE A 23 14.90 69.91 -52.48
C ILE A 23 13.55 69.21 -52.51
N LEU A 24 13.06 68.91 -53.71
CA LEU A 24 11.86 68.11 -53.92
C LEU A 24 12.28 66.69 -54.24
N LEU A 25 11.82 65.74 -53.41
CA LEU A 25 12.05 64.31 -53.60
C LEU A 25 10.74 63.65 -54.05
N ASP A 26 10.69 63.19 -55.31
CA ASP A 26 9.56 62.43 -55.83
C ASP A 26 9.88 60.93 -55.75
N THR A 27 8.94 60.15 -55.21
CA THR A 27 9.15 58.74 -54.89
C THR A 27 8.25 57.85 -55.70
N GLU A 28 8.79 56.69 -56.11
CA GLU A 28 8.01 55.64 -56.73
C GLU A 28 6.81 55.24 -55.87
N GLY A 29 5.61 55.28 -56.47
CA GLY A 29 4.36 55.08 -55.75
C GLY A 29 4.14 53.64 -55.32
N THR A 30 3.76 53.44 -54.06
CA THR A 30 3.54 52.14 -53.39
C THR A 30 2.32 51.34 -53.87
N ASN A 31 1.67 51.75 -54.96
CA ASN A 31 0.38 51.21 -55.40
C ASN A 31 0.49 50.16 -56.53
N LEU A 32 1.64 49.50 -56.64
CA LEU A 32 1.95 48.54 -57.72
C LEU A 32 2.54 47.25 -57.17
N GLY A 33 1.80 46.59 -56.29
CA GLY A 33 2.22 45.30 -55.74
C GLY A 33 3.36 45.43 -54.73
N ASP A 34 3.45 44.41 -53.89
CA ASP A 34 4.36 44.31 -52.75
C ASP A 34 5.82 44.35 -53.21
N ASN A 35 6.41 45.54 -53.25
CA ASN A 35 7.81 45.72 -53.61
C ASN A 35 8.52 46.35 -52.41
N GLU A 36 9.20 45.52 -51.62
CA GLU A 36 10.03 45.95 -50.48
C GLU A 36 10.92 47.17 -50.81
N ASN A 37 11.35 47.30 -52.07
CA ASN A 37 12.11 48.45 -52.57
C ASN A 37 11.34 49.78 -52.51
N THR A 38 10.05 49.83 -52.86
CA THR A 38 9.30 51.10 -52.86
C THR A 38 9.02 51.59 -51.43
N ASP A 39 8.86 50.66 -50.48
CA ASP A 39 8.75 50.98 -49.06
C ASP A 39 10.06 51.54 -48.51
N LEU A 40 11.20 50.97 -48.92
CA LEU A 40 12.52 51.49 -48.55
C LEU A 40 12.79 52.87 -49.09
N LEU A 41 12.47 53.11 -50.36
CA LEU A 41 12.61 54.43 -50.97
C LEU A 41 11.70 55.45 -50.28
N SER A 42 10.52 55.03 -49.83
CA SER A 42 9.58 55.88 -49.07
C SER A 42 10.09 56.18 -47.65
N ILE A 43 10.60 55.19 -46.93
CA ILE A 43 11.19 55.38 -45.58
C ILE A 43 12.46 56.23 -45.68
N PHE A 44 13.35 55.94 -46.64
CA PHE A 44 14.55 56.72 -46.91
C PHE A 44 14.19 58.18 -47.20
N THR A 45 13.25 58.42 -48.11
CA THR A 45 12.84 59.77 -48.47
C THR A 45 12.25 60.51 -47.29
N MET A 46 11.42 59.84 -46.48
CA MET A 46 10.87 60.40 -45.26
C MET A 46 11.98 60.84 -44.30
N MET A 47 12.91 59.94 -43.98
CA MET A 47 14.02 60.19 -43.05
C MET A 47 14.98 61.30 -43.51
N MET A 48 15.07 61.52 -44.82
CA MET A 48 15.91 62.56 -45.44
C MET A 48 15.20 63.91 -45.61
N SER A 49 13.87 63.92 -45.47
CA SER A 49 13.04 65.10 -45.71
C SER A 49 12.79 65.89 -44.44
N SER A 50 12.63 67.21 -44.55
CA SER A 50 12.08 68.05 -43.47
C SER A 50 10.53 68.05 -43.45
N GLY A 51 9.90 67.52 -44.50
CA GLY A 51 8.45 67.38 -44.61
C GLY A 51 8.05 66.30 -45.61
N LEU A 52 7.01 65.54 -45.27
CA LEU A 52 6.47 64.44 -46.09
C LEU A 52 5.07 64.79 -46.59
N ALA A 53 4.92 64.84 -47.91
CA ALA A 53 3.63 64.93 -48.57
C ALA A 53 3.06 63.53 -48.86
N LEU A 54 2.13 63.06 -48.04
CA LEU A 54 1.45 61.77 -48.23
C LEU A 54 0.22 61.96 -49.12
N PHE A 55 0.29 61.51 -50.37
CA PHE A 55 -0.84 61.60 -51.30
C PHE A 55 -1.81 60.43 -51.14
N ALA A 56 -3.10 60.72 -50.92
CA ALA A 56 -4.19 59.76 -50.89
C ALA A 56 -5.26 60.09 -51.95
N ARG A 57 -5.96 59.08 -52.47
CA ARG A 57 -6.98 59.28 -53.52
C ARG A 57 -8.30 59.77 -52.90
N GLU A 58 -8.91 58.93 -52.06
CA GLU A 58 -10.20 59.18 -51.41
C GLU A 58 -10.07 59.20 -49.88
N ALA A 59 -9.29 58.28 -49.32
CA ALA A 59 -8.99 58.19 -47.90
C ALA A 59 -7.57 57.66 -47.67
N VAL A 60 -7.04 57.90 -46.47
CA VAL A 60 -5.80 57.27 -46.00
C VAL A 60 -6.11 55.80 -45.72
N GLN A 61 -5.64 54.91 -46.59
CA GLN A 61 -5.86 53.47 -46.46
C GLN A 61 -4.92 52.84 -45.42
N ASN A 62 -5.29 51.66 -44.89
CA ASN A 62 -4.55 50.95 -43.84
C ASN A 62 -3.05 50.79 -44.15
N HIS A 63 -2.68 50.52 -45.41
CA HIS A 63 -1.27 50.38 -45.80
C HIS A 63 -0.46 51.67 -45.58
N LYS A 64 -1.09 52.85 -45.68
CA LYS A 64 -0.44 54.15 -45.40
C LYS A 64 -0.31 54.42 -43.91
N VAL A 65 -1.28 53.99 -43.11
CA VAL A 65 -1.21 54.05 -41.64
C VAL A 65 -0.10 53.12 -41.14
N GLN A 66 0.03 51.93 -41.72
CA GLN A 66 1.10 50.98 -41.43
C GLN A 66 2.48 51.54 -41.80
N PHE A 67 2.60 52.21 -42.95
CA PHE A 67 3.82 52.93 -43.32
C PHE A 67 4.20 54.00 -42.29
N LEU A 68 3.25 54.85 -41.88
CA LEU A 68 3.49 55.89 -40.86
C LEU A 68 3.89 55.30 -39.50
N TYR A 69 3.28 54.19 -39.10
CA TYR A 69 3.64 53.46 -37.88
C TYR A 69 5.09 52.95 -37.93
N ARG A 70 5.49 52.32 -39.04
CA ARG A 70 6.86 51.81 -39.23
C ARG A 70 7.90 52.92 -39.16
N VAL A 71 7.65 54.05 -39.82
CA VAL A 71 8.52 55.23 -39.77
C VAL A 71 8.61 55.77 -38.33
N SER A 72 7.48 55.92 -37.63
CA SER A 72 7.47 56.43 -36.26
C SER A 72 8.35 55.60 -35.33
N ARG A 73 8.24 54.26 -35.40
CA ARG A 73 9.03 53.34 -34.58
C ARG A 73 10.51 53.35 -34.95
N LEU A 74 10.83 53.43 -36.23
CA LEU A 74 12.22 53.54 -36.69
C LEU A 74 12.86 54.84 -36.21
N SER A 75 12.11 55.95 -36.23
CA SER A 75 12.58 57.23 -35.70
C SER A 75 12.88 57.17 -34.20
N GLU A 76 12.01 56.54 -33.39
CA GLU A 76 12.28 56.34 -31.95
C GLU A 76 13.56 55.55 -31.69
N GLN A 77 13.93 54.64 -32.59
CA GLN A 77 15.14 53.84 -32.47
C GLN A 77 16.41 54.59 -32.91
N ILE A 78 16.31 55.47 -33.91
CA ILE A 78 17.44 56.24 -34.44
C ILE A 78 17.74 57.46 -33.56
N TRP A 79 16.71 58.14 -33.04
CA TRP A 79 16.85 59.34 -32.22
C TRP A 79 16.45 59.05 -30.77
N LYS A 80 17.33 58.33 -30.03
CA LYS A 80 16.99 57.83 -28.70
C LYS A 80 17.04 58.86 -27.56
N ASP A 81 17.72 60.01 -27.69
CA ASP A 81 18.11 60.79 -26.51
C ASP A 81 18.10 62.32 -26.65
N ASP A 82 17.40 62.90 -27.62
CA ASP A 82 17.44 64.35 -27.80
C ASP A 82 16.04 64.96 -27.98
N ALA A 83 15.69 65.87 -27.05
CA ALA A 83 14.44 66.61 -27.10
C ALA A 83 14.38 67.56 -28.30
N GLU A 84 15.53 67.98 -28.84
CA GLU A 84 15.61 68.73 -30.10
C GLU A 84 15.36 67.82 -31.32
N SER A 85 15.76 66.55 -31.27
CA SER A 85 15.54 65.56 -32.35
C SER A 85 14.06 65.21 -32.59
N ARG A 86 13.17 65.42 -31.61
CA ARG A 86 11.71 65.35 -31.83
C ARG A 86 11.20 66.46 -32.78
N ARG A 87 11.94 67.57 -32.92
CA ARG A 87 11.65 68.63 -33.90
C ARG A 87 12.20 68.34 -35.29
N ALA A 88 13.11 67.36 -35.43
CA ALA A 88 13.64 66.89 -36.70
C ALA A 88 12.73 65.86 -37.39
N PHE A 89 11.61 65.48 -36.76
CA PHE A 89 10.63 64.63 -37.42
C PHE A 89 10.01 65.40 -38.61
N PRO A 90 9.95 64.79 -39.81
CA PRO A 90 9.43 65.48 -40.98
C PRO A 90 7.97 65.87 -40.75
N GLN A 91 7.63 67.12 -41.04
CA GLN A 91 6.24 67.58 -40.93
C GLN A 91 5.36 66.78 -41.91
N LEU A 92 4.32 66.12 -41.39
CA LEU A 92 3.42 65.32 -42.21
C LEU A 92 2.34 66.20 -42.83
N LEU A 93 2.31 66.26 -44.15
CA LEU A 93 1.25 66.87 -44.94
C LEU A 93 0.47 65.79 -45.68
N VAL A 94 -0.79 65.57 -45.31
CA VAL A 94 -1.66 64.60 -46.01
C VAL A 94 -2.44 65.32 -47.10
N ILE A 95 -2.24 64.91 -48.36
CA ILE A 95 -2.91 65.50 -49.53
C ILE A 95 -3.90 64.50 -50.10
N ILE A 96 -5.19 64.73 -49.88
CA ILE A 96 -6.28 63.93 -50.47
C ILE A 96 -6.64 64.56 -51.82
N ARG A 97 -6.33 63.86 -52.91
CA ARG A 97 -6.39 64.42 -54.28
C ARG A 97 -7.79 64.86 -54.73
N ASN A 98 -8.86 64.36 -54.10
CA ASN A 98 -10.25 64.81 -54.36
C ASN A 98 -10.66 66.09 -53.60
N ALA A 99 -9.79 66.68 -52.78
CA ALA A 99 -10.04 67.92 -52.06
C ALA A 99 -8.77 68.80 -52.10
N LEU A 100 -8.64 69.69 -53.09
CA LEU A 100 -7.47 70.56 -53.20
C LEU A 100 -7.79 72.01 -52.87
N ALA A 101 -7.15 72.51 -51.80
CA ALA A 101 -6.53 73.82 -51.73
C ALA A 101 -5.22 73.70 -50.91
N PRO A 102 -4.12 74.40 -51.26
CA PRO A 102 -2.82 74.22 -50.60
C PRO A 102 -2.69 74.99 -49.29
N SER A 103 -1.93 74.43 -48.33
CA SER A 103 -1.51 75.11 -47.09
C SER A 103 0.01 75.31 -47.10
N PRO A 104 0.53 76.48 -46.64
CA PRO A 104 1.96 76.72 -46.51
C PRO A 104 2.47 76.16 -45.18
N VAL A 105 3.61 75.48 -45.17
CA VAL A 105 4.30 75.13 -43.92
C VAL A 105 5.79 75.45 -44.05
N HIS A 106 6.32 76.15 -43.05
CA HIS A 106 7.75 76.47 -42.88
C HIS A 106 8.43 75.38 -42.03
N GLY A 107 9.59 74.91 -42.49
CA GLY A 107 10.43 73.92 -41.81
C GLY A 107 11.83 74.46 -41.51
N ALA A 108 12.52 73.85 -40.54
CA ALA A 108 13.87 74.22 -40.13
C ALA A 108 14.94 73.83 -41.17
N ASN A 109 16.03 74.62 -41.23
CA ASN A 109 17.08 74.50 -42.25
C ASN A 109 18.10 73.40 -41.90
N ILE A 110 18.30 72.46 -42.82
CA ILE A 110 19.39 71.47 -42.82
C ILE A 110 20.26 71.76 -44.05
N ASP A 111 21.58 71.87 -43.88
CA ASP A 111 22.48 72.21 -45.00
C ASP A 111 22.69 71.02 -45.98
N GLY A 112 23.04 71.33 -47.23
CA GLY A 112 23.20 70.33 -48.30
C GLY A 112 24.38 69.36 -48.12
N THR A 113 25.42 69.73 -47.36
CA THR A 113 26.54 68.84 -47.01
C THR A 113 26.15 67.82 -45.95
N THR A 114 25.26 68.21 -45.03
CA THR A 114 24.66 67.35 -44.01
C THR A 114 23.71 66.34 -44.67
N ILE A 115 22.91 66.77 -45.65
CA ILE A 115 22.05 65.89 -46.47
C ILE A 115 22.89 64.87 -47.26
N ALA A 116 23.98 65.30 -47.91
CA ALA A 116 24.86 64.38 -48.64
C ALA A 116 25.58 63.38 -47.72
N SER A 117 26.01 63.82 -46.53
CA SER A 117 26.60 62.97 -45.49
C SER A 117 25.61 61.94 -44.94
N LEU A 118 24.36 62.35 -44.68
CA LEU A 118 23.29 61.50 -44.19
C LEU A 118 22.90 60.45 -45.24
N ALA A 119 22.75 60.85 -46.52
CA ALA A 119 22.47 59.95 -47.63
C ALA A 119 23.57 58.87 -47.78
N LYS A 120 24.84 59.25 -47.65
CA LYS A 120 25.98 58.32 -47.76
C LYS A 120 26.09 57.37 -46.56
N ARG A 121 25.78 57.83 -45.34
CA ARG A 121 25.74 56.98 -44.13
C ARG A 121 24.58 55.98 -44.18
N LEU A 122 23.43 56.42 -44.70
CA LEU A 122 22.25 55.55 -44.91
C LEU A 122 22.49 54.55 -46.04
N GLU A 123 23.12 54.94 -47.14
CA GLU A 123 23.54 54.03 -48.22
C GLU A 123 24.46 52.92 -47.68
N ILE A 124 25.43 53.28 -46.83
CA ILE A 124 26.33 52.31 -46.19
C ILE A 124 25.56 51.39 -45.25
N ALA A 125 24.65 51.91 -44.41
CA ALA A 125 23.82 51.10 -43.52
C ALA A 125 22.87 50.15 -44.27
N LEU A 126 22.36 50.57 -45.43
CA LEU A 126 21.52 49.76 -46.31
C LEU A 126 22.30 48.70 -47.10
N ASN A 127 23.58 48.95 -47.42
CA ASN A 127 24.42 48.03 -48.20
C ASN A 127 25.29 47.09 -47.35
N GLN A 128 25.51 47.37 -46.07
CA GLN A 128 26.26 46.51 -45.15
C GLN A 128 25.47 45.28 -44.67
N ASN A 129 24.15 45.26 -44.83
CA ASN A 129 23.32 44.07 -44.64
C ASN A 129 22.88 43.49 -45.98
N SER A 130 23.37 42.28 -46.25
CA SER A 130 23.00 41.41 -47.37
C SER A 130 21.51 41.50 -47.72
N ARG A 131 21.23 41.71 -49.01
CA ARG A 131 19.93 41.88 -49.69
C ARG A 131 19.02 40.64 -49.61
N SER A 132 18.66 40.22 -48.41
CA SER A 132 17.60 39.23 -48.15
C SER A 132 16.57 39.81 -47.18
N GLY A 133 15.50 40.39 -47.74
CA GLY A 133 14.20 40.61 -47.11
C GLY A 133 14.15 41.63 -45.97
N PHE A 134 13.48 42.77 -46.17
CA PHE A 134 13.13 43.66 -45.04
C PHE A 134 12.08 43.04 -44.10
N SER A 135 11.40 41.97 -44.54
CA SER A 135 10.74 41.02 -43.63
C SER A 135 11.69 40.51 -42.53
N ASN A 136 12.98 40.31 -42.85
CA ASN A 136 13.97 39.76 -41.93
C ASN A 136 14.55 40.81 -40.96
N THR A 137 14.59 42.10 -41.30
CA THR A 137 15.07 43.14 -40.38
C THR A 137 14.01 43.54 -39.35
N TYR A 138 12.74 43.63 -39.75
CA TYR A 138 11.62 43.76 -38.81
C TYR A 138 11.50 42.53 -37.92
N THR A 139 11.56 41.33 -38.50
CA THR A 139 11.54 40.08 -37.73
C THR A 139 12.74 40.00 -36.79
N ALA A 140 13.96 40.35 -37.21
CA ALA A 140 15.14 40.34 -36.34
C ALA A 140 15.02 41.35 -35.18
N LEU A 141 14.48 42.54 -35.43
CA LEU A 141 14.22 43.53 -34.37
C LEU A 141 13.16 43.02 -33.38
N GLU A 142 12.04 42.52 -33.88
CA GLU A 142 10.97 41.98 -33.04
C GLU A 142 11.42 40.72 -32.29
N THR A 143 12.29 39.89 -32.87
CA THR A 143 12.93 38.75 -32.20
C THR A 143 13.79 39.23 -31.04
N GLU A 144 14.66 40.22 -31.24
CA GLU A 144 15.50 40.79 -30.18
C GLU A 144 14.66 41.40 -29.04
N LEU A 145 13.53 42.03 -29.37
CA LEU A 145 12.58 42.54 -28.39
C LEU A 145 11.92 41.39 -27.60
N CYS A 146 11.39 40.37 -28.29
CA CYS A 146 10.79 39.19 -27.66
C CYS A 146 11.79 38.46 -26.75
N ASP A 147 13.05 38.32 -27.16
CA ASP A 147 14.11 37.69 -26.36
C ASP A 147 14.40 38.47 -25.08
N ARG A 148 14.46 39.80 -25.16
CA ARG A 148 14.63 40.65 -23.97
C ARG A 148 13.46 40.50 -23.00
N PHE A 149 12.24 40.48 -23.50
CA PHE A 149 11.05 40.27 -22.65
C PHE A 149 11.03 38.87 -22.04
N TYR A 150 11.44 37.85 -22.79
CA TYR A 150 11.59 36.50 -22.26
C TYR A 150 12.57 36.47 -21.06
N GLN A 151 13.73 37.10 -21.21
CA GLN A 151 14.75 37.18 -20.15
C GLN A 151 14.25 37.90 -18.89
N ASN A 152 13.46 38.97 -19.04
CA ASN A 152 13.03 39.79 -17.91
C ASN A 152 11.71 39.32 -17.25
N ILE A 153 10.82 38.67 -18.01
CA ILE A 153 9.46 38.32 -17.57
C ILE A 153 9.36 36.81 -17.33
N ILE A 154 9.74 36.01 -18.34
CA ILE A 154 9.51 34.56 -18.34
C ILE A 154 10.56 33.82 -17.53
N GLU A 155 11.86 34.13 -17.70
CA GLU A 155 12.91 33.42 -16.96
C GLU A 155 12.74 33.48 -15.43
N PRO A 156 12.47 34.64 -14.81
CA PRO A 156 12.22 34.69 -13.37
C PRO A 156 10.99 33.87 -12.97
N PHE A 157 9.95 33.89 -13.80
CA PHE A 157 8.75 33.11 -13.57
C PHE A 157 9.01 31.59 -13.58
N LEU A 158 9.79 31.09 -14.53
CA LEU A 158 10.14 29.66 -14.63
C LEU A 158 10.93 29.16 -13.40
N ARG A 159 11.62 30.05 -12.69
CA ARG A 159 12.38 29.74 -11.46
C ARG A 159 11.51 29.69 -10.20
N ASN A 160 10.25 30.12 -10.26
CA ASN A 160 9.35 30.11 -9.10
C ASN A 160 8.94 28.69 -8.66
N ASN A 161 8.31 28.62 -7.48
CA ASN A 161 7.67 27.39 -7.01
C ASN A 161 6.46 27.02 -7.87
N LEU A 162 6.11 25.72 -7.85
CA LEU A 162 5.03 25.17 -8.68
C LEU A 162 3.67 25.86 -8.44
N ASN A 163 3.32 26.21 -7.20
CA ASN A 163 2.04 26.84 -6.89
C ASN A 163 1.93 28.25 -7.49
N HIS A 164 2.99 29.05 -7.34
CA HIS A 164 3.08 30.38 -7.93
C HIS A 164 3.04 30.30 -9.47
N MET A 165 3.67 29.28 -10.05
CA MET A 165 3.61 29.05 -11.49
C MET A 165 2.20 28.66 -11.95
N ARG A 166 1.50 27.74 -11.28
CA ARG A 166 0.13 27.33 -11.65
C ARG A 166 -0.84 28.51 -11.62
N ASN A 167 -0.76 29.33 -10.58
CA ASN A 167 -1.67 30.46 -10.39
C ASN A 167 -1.36 31.65 -11.31
N GLY A 168 -0.07 31.91 -11.57
CA GLY A 168 0.38 33.04 -12.39
C GLY A 168 0.54 32.75 -13.89
N ARG A 169 0.35 31.49 -14.32
CA ARG A 169 0.60 31.05 -15.72
C ARG A 169 -0.12 31.93 -16.75
N GLN A 170 -1.42 32.16 -16.59
CA GLN A 170 -2.16 32.91 -17.59
C GLN A 170 -1.70 34.37 -17.63
N GLN A 171 -1.58 34.98 -16.45
CA GLN A 171 -1.15 36.37 -16.31
C GLN A 171 0.21 36.63 -16.95
N ILE A 172 1.21 35.77 -16.72
CA ILE A 172 2.56 36.00 -17.26
C ILE A 172 2.63 35.80 -18.78
N ILE A 173 1.83 34.88 -19.32
CA ILE A 173 1.73 34.67 -20.77
C ILE A 173 1.05 35.86 -21.44
N ASP A 174 0.02 36.41 -20.81
CA ASP A 174 -0.67 37.61 -21.30
C ASP A 174 0.28 38.83 -21.29
N GLU A 175 1.01 39.03 -20.19
CA GLU A 175 2.02 40.10 -20.07
C GLU A 175 3.13 39.98 -21.13
N PHE A 176 3.61 38.76 -21.41
CA PHE A 176 4.57 38.54 -22.51
C PHE A 176 3.95 38.80 -23.89
N THR A 177 2.69 38.40 -24.08
CA THR A 177 1.96 38.54 -25.36
C THR A 177 1.71 40.00 -25.73
N GLU A 178 1.47 40.86 -24.73
CA GLU A 178 1.33 42.31 -24.93
C GLU A 178 2.63 42.97 -25.43
N ASN A 179 3.79 42.39 -25.11
CA ASN A 179 5.10 42.99 -25.38
C ASN A 179 5.88 42.36 -26.55
N CYS A 180 5.49 41.18 -27.02
CA CYS A 180 6.12 40.50 -28.16
C CYS A 180 5.16 40.44 -29.35
N ALA A 181 5.49 40.99 -30.51
CA ALA A 181 4.58 41.00 -31.68
C ALA A 181 4.56 39.67 -32.47
N LEU A 182 5.61 38.85 -32.35
CA LEU A 182 5.79 37.63 -33.15
C LEU A 182 4.92 36.47 -32.64
N GLY A 183 3.92 36.07 -33.41
CA GLY A 183 3.01 34.96 -33.07
C GLY A 183 3.69 33.60 -32.86
N THR A 184 4.78 33.34 -33.60
CA THR A 184 5.58 32.11 -33.46
C THR A 184 6.30 32.06 -32.11
N GLU A 185 6.88 33.18 -31.67
CA GLU A 185 7.56 33.27 -30.38
C GLU A 185 6.57 33.19 -29.21
N ARG A 186 5.40 33.84 -29.31
CA ARG A 186 4.31 33.70 -28.32
C ARG A 186 3.93 32.23 -28.08
N THR A 187 3.84 31.44 -29.16
CA THR A 187 3.46 30.03 -29.06
C THR A 187 4.58 29.20 -28.43
N LYS A 188 5.83 29.37 -28.87
CA LYS A 188 6.98 28.68 -28.27
C LYS A 188 7.11 28.94 -26.76
N ILE A 189 6.93 30.19 -26.33
CA ILE A 189 7.03 30.55 -24.92
C ILE A 189 5.90 29.95 -24.09
N ARG A 190 4.67 29.97 -24.60
CA ARG A 190 3.54 29.29 -23.96
C ARG A 190 3.81 27.80 -23.79
N ASP A 191 4.23 27.12 -24.84
CA ASP A 191 4.53 25.68 -24.80
C ASP A 191 5.66 25.37 -23.82
N LYS A 192 6.70 26.21 -23.79
CA LYS A 192 7.82 26.08 -22.85
C LYS A 192 7.40 26.27 -21.39
N VAL A 193 6.54 27.24 -21.10
CA VAL A 193 6.00 27.45 -19.75
C VAL A 193 5.18 26.22 -19.32
N ASP A 194 4.36 25.69 -20.20
CA ASP A 194 3.53 24.51 -19.95
C ASP A 194 4.37 23.27 -19.68
N GLU A 195 5.41 23.05 -20.49
CA GLU A 195 6.35 21.95 -20.34
C GLU A 195 7.07 22.00 -18.98
N VAL A 196 7.57 23.18 -18.57
CA VAL A 196 8.26 23.33 -17.28
C VAL A 196 7.30 23.10 -16.11
N ILE A 197 6.05 23.55 -16.20
CA ILE A 197 5.03 23.28 -15.18
C ILE A 197 4.76 21.77 -15.11
N ALA A 198 4.53 21.11 -16.25
CA ALA A 198 4.26 19.67 -16.31
C ALA A 198 5.43 18.84 -15.74
N GLN A 199 6.67 19.18 -16.09
CA GLN A 199 7.86 18.51 -15.55
C GLN A 199 7.96 18.67 -14.03
N LYS A 200 7.67 19.86 -13.48
CA LYS A 200 7.67 20.07 -12.02
C LYS A 200 6.55 19.29 -11.33
N GLU A 201 5.37 19.17 -11.95
CA GLU A 201 4.26 18.36 -11.43
C GLU A 201 4.63 16.87 -11.39
N GLU A 202 5.21 16.35 -12.48
CA GLU A 202 5.64 14.95 -12.56
C GLU A 202 6.74 14.64 -11.54
N MET A 203 7.73 15.53 -11.39
CA MET A 203 8.78 15.36 -10.38
C MET A 203 8.21 15.35 -8.96
N ALA A 204 7.28 16.25 -8.64
CA ALA A 204 6.64 16.30 -7.32
C ALA A 204 5.78 15.05 -7.06
N GLU A 205 5.09 14.53 -8.06
CA GLU A 205 4.33 13.30 -7.93
C GLU A 205 5.25 12.09 -7.74
N ARG A 206 6.33 12.00 -8.51
CA ARG A 206 7.34 10.94 -8.39
C ARG A 206 7.95 10.92 -6.98
N GLU A 207 8.29 12.09 -6.44
CA GLU A 207 8.81 12.21 -5.08
C GLU A 207 7.81 11.71 -4.03
N ARG A 208 6.52 12.08 -4.16
CA ARG A 208 5.46 11.58 -3.26
C ARG A 208 5.28 10.07 -3.35
N ARG A 209 5.34 9.50 -4.55
CA ARG A 209 5.26 8.04 -4.76
C ARG A 209 6.44 7.34 -4.08
N LEU A 210 7.66 7.85 -4.27
CA LEU A 210 8.86 7.31 -3.63
C LEU A 210 8.81 7.42 -2.10
N ASP A 211 8.34 8.54 -1.54
CA ASP A 211 8.16 8.70 -0.09
C ASP A 211 7.13 7.71 0.46
N THR A 212 6.01 7.54 -0.24
CA THR A 212 4.95 6.58 0.15
C THR A 212 5.47 5.15 0.13
N GLU A 213 6.23 4.77 -0.91
CA GLU A 213 6.85 3.44 -0.99
C GLU A 213 7.90 3.23 0.09
N ARG A 214 8.71 4.23 0.39
CA ARG A 214 9.70 4.18 1.48
C ARG A 214 9.00 3.94 2.81
N ARG A 215 7.96 4.71 3.14
CA ARG A 215 7.19 4.55 4.38
C ARG A 215 6.55 3.16 4.47
N ARG A 216 5.98 2.64 3.37
CA ARG A 216 5.44 1.28 3.32
C ARG A 216 6.51 0.22 3.55
N LYS A 217 7.71 0.38 3.00
CA LYS A 217 8.84 -0.53 3.24
C LYS A 217 9.30 -0.47 4.69
N GLU A 218 9.45 0.72 5.26
CA GLU A 218 9.80 0.91 6.67
C GLU A 218 8.77 0.27 7.62
N GLU A 219 7.48 0.46 7.35
CA GLU A 219 6.39 -0.19 8.09
C GLU A 219 6.41 -1.71 7.93
N ALA A 220 6.61 -2.22 6.71
CA ALA A 220 6.71 -3.66 6.46
C ALA A 220 7.92 -4.30 7.17
N GLU A 221 9.09 -3.65 7.12
CA GLU A 221 10.30 -4.09 7.82
C GLU A 221 10.10 -4.07 9.34
N LYS A 222 9.41 -3.06 9.88
CA LYS A 222 9.08 -2.99 11.31
C LYS A 222 8.15 -4.14 11.70
N MET A 223 7.10 -4.38 10.93
CA MET A 223 6.19 -5.51 11.14
C MET A 223 6.91 -6.85 11.03
N GLU A 224 7.86 -7.00 10.12
CA GLU A 224 8.66 -8.21 9.99
C GLU A 224 9.59 -8.42 11.19
N LYS A 225 10.27 -7.38 11.66
CA LYS A 225 11.10 -7.41 12.88
C LYS A 225 10.28 -7.78 14.11
N GLU A 226 9.11 -7.16 14.28
CA GLU A 226 8.19 -7.49 15.39
C GLU A 226 7.73 -8.95 15.34
N ARG A 227 7.40 -9.47 14.14
CA ARG A 227 7.05 -10.89 13.96
C ARG A 227 8.22 -11.82 14.24
N GLU A 228 9.44 -11.45 13.84
CA GLU A 228 10.64 -12.24 14.15
C GLU A 228 10.94 -12.26 15.64
N GLU A 229 10.85 -11.11 16.31
CA GLU A 229 10.98 -11.03 17.77
C GLU A 229 9.93 -11.87 18.48
N GLN A 230 8.68 -11.82 18.03
CA GLN A 230 7.60 -12.64 18.58
C GLN A 230 7.92 -14.14 18.41
N ARG A 231 8.32 -14.58 17.21
CA ARG A 231 8.74 -15.97 16.98
C ARG A 231 9.91 -16.38 17.89
N ARG A 232 10.88 -15.49 18.11
CA ARG A 232 12.01 -15.74 19.02
C ARG A 232 11.56 -15.85 20.48
N ARG A 233 10.59 -15.03 20.91
CA ARG A 233 10.01 -15.12 22.28
C ARG A 233 9.24 -16.43 22.45
N GLU A 234 8.37 -16.78 21.51
CA GLU A 234 7.61 -18.03 21.53
C GLU A 234 8.52 -19.26 21.52
N ALA A 235 9.60 -19.24 20.74
CA ALA A 235 10.61 -20.30 20.73
C ALA A 235 11.30 -20.45 22.09
N ARG A 236 11.72 -19.34 22.71
CA ARG A 236 12.33 -19.34 24.06
C ARG A 236 11.37 -19.85 25.12
N GLU A 237 10.09 -19.47 25.06
CA GLU A 237 9.07 -19.98 25.98
C GLU A 237 8.83 -21.47 25.78
N LYS A 238 8.76 -21.94 24.54
CA LYS A 238 8.62 -23.37 24.24
C LYS A 238 9.81 -24.18 24.73
N GLU A 239 11.03 -23.66 24.58
CA GLU A 239 12.25 -24.29 25.09
C GLU A 239 12.23 -24.40 26.61
N LYS A 240 11.85 -23.31 27.31
CA LYS A 240 11.70 -23.33 28.78
C LYS A 240 10.66 -24.35 29.24
N ARG A 241 9.48 -24.38 28.60
CA ARG A 241 8.44 -25.38 28.91
C ARG A 241 8.95 -26.80 28.71
N LEU A 242 9.65 -27.06 27.60
CA LEU A 242 10.22 -28.37 27.32
C LEU A 242 11.29 -28.75 28.37
N GLU A 243 12.11 -27.80 28.82
CA GLU A 243 13.09 -28.03 29.87
C GLU A 243 12.42 -28.33 31.22
N GLU A 244 11.37 -27.60 31.58
CA GLU A 244 10.57 -27.86 32.78
C GLU A 244 9.92 -29.24 32.75
N GLU A 245 9.30 -29.61 31.61
CA GLU A 245 8.73 -30.94 31.39
C GLU A 245 9.80 -32.03 31.51
N ARG A 246 10.99 -31.84 30.91
CA ARG A 246 12.11 -32.79 31.03
C ARG A 246 12.58 -32.93 32.48
N ARG A 247 12.67 -31.82 33.24
CA ARG A 247 13.03 -31.86 34.67
C ARG A 247 11.96 -32.55 35.50
N ALA A 248 10.68 -32.33 35.20
CA ALA A 248 9.57 -33.02 35.88
C ALA A 248 9.56 -34.52 35.58
N ALA A 249 9.76 -34.91 34.32
CA ALA A 249 9.87 -36.31 33.90
C ALA A 249 11.04 -37.02 34.59
N ALA A 250 12.23 -36.39 34.64
CA ALA A 250 13.38 -36.95 35.34
C ALA A 250 13.13 -37.14 36.85
N LYS A 251 12.41 -36.21 37.49
CA LYS A 251 12.00 -36.35 38.90
C LYS A 251 11.00 -37.50 39.09
N ALA A 252 10.00 -37.60 38.22
CA ALA A 252 9.01 -38.67 38.28
C ALA A 252 9.65 -40.06 38.04
N GLU A 253 10.61 -40.16 37.12
CA GLU A 253 11.37 -41.39 36.88
C GLU A 253 12.20 -41.78 38.11
N GLU A 254 12.86 -40.82 38.76
CA GLU A 254 13.60 -41.08 40.01
C GLU A 254 12.68 -41.50 41.16
N GLU A 255 11.52 -40.85 41.31
CA GLU A 255 10.50 -41.24 42.29
C GLU A 255 9.99 -42.66 42.04
N GLN A 256 9.77 -43.03 40.77
CA GLN A 256 9.39 -44.40 40.40
C GLN A 256 10.48 -45.41 40.75
N ARG A 257 11.75 -45.10 40.46
CA ARG A 257 12.89 -45.97 40.84
C ARG A 257 12.97 -46.17 42.36
N ILE A 258 12.80 -45.10 43.13
CA ILE A 258 12.79 -45.17 44.60
C ILE A 258 11.58 -46.00 45.09
N GLN A 259 10.40 -45.82 44.50
CA GLN A 259 9.22 -46.62 44.85
C GLN A 259 9.42 -48.11 44.53
N GLU A 260 9.97 -48.44 43.38
CA GLU A 260 10.28 -49.81 42.98
C GLU A 260 11.33 -50.45 43.90
N GLU A 261 12.38 -49.72 44.27
CA GLU A 261 13.39 -50.18 45.23
C GLU A 261 12.80 -50.39 46.63
N ASN A 262 11.93 -49.49 47.09
CA ASN A 262 11.22 -49.64 48.35
C ASN A 262 10.28 -50.85 48.34
N LEU A 263 9.57 -51.10 47.23
CA LEU A 263 8.73 -52.28 47.06
C LEU A 263 9.56 -53.57 47.08
N ARG A 264 10.70 -53.58 46.37
CA ARG A 264 11.64 -54.71 46.39
C ARG A 264 12.17 -54.97 47.78
N THR A 265 12.57 -53.91 48.50
CA THR A 265 13.05 -54.01 49.90
C THR A 265 11.95 -54.52 50.83
N ALA A 266 10.71 -54.04 50.67
CA ALA A 266 9.57 -54.51 51.45
C ALA A 266 9.21 -55.97 51.16
N GLU A 267 9.38 -56.42 49.92
CA GLU A 267 9.22 -57.82 49.53
C GLU A 267 10.32 -58.71 50.11
N GLU A 268 11.59 -58.28 50.03
CA GLU A 268 12.72 -58.96 50.68
C GLU A 268 12.54 -59.03 52.20
N ASP A 269 12.07 -57.94 52.82
CA ASP A 269 11.74 -57.91 54.25
C ASP A 269 10.55 -58.81 54.59
N ARG A 270 9.52 -58.89 53.73
CA ARG A 270 8.40 -59.83 53.89
C ARG A 270 8.90 -61.27 53.85
N ILE A 271 9.76 -61.61 52.89
CA ILE A 271 10.38 -62.94 52.78
C ILE A 271 11.23 -63.21 54.03
N ARG A 272 12.06 -62.27 54.47
CA ARG A 272 12.88 -62.41 55.69
C ARG A 272 12.02 -62.58 56.94
N LEU A 273 10.94 -61.82 57.08
CA LEU A 273 10.00 -61.92 58.20
C LEU A 273 9.21 -63.24 58.15
N GLU A 274 8.86 -63.73 56.97
CA GLU A 274 8.25 -65.05 56.78
C GLU A 274 9.23 -66.17 57.12
N GLU A 275 10.50 -66.05 56.73
CA GLU A 275 11.58 -66.97 57.09
C GLU A 275 11.86 -66.94 58.60
N GLU A 276 11.92 -65.76 59.22
CA GLU A 276 12.06 -65.61 60.67
C GLU A 276 10.82 -66.15 61.41
N ALA A 277 9.61 -65.92 60.90
CA ALA A 277 8.38 -66.49 61.42
C ALA A 277 8.33 -68.01 61.22
N ALA A 278 8.85 -68.53 60.11
CA ALA A 278 9.01 -69.96 59.85
C ALA A 278 10.07 -70.57 60.79
N ALA A 279 11.17 -69.89 61.07
CA ALA A 279 12.18 -70.30 62.05
C ALA A 279 11.65 -70.24 63.49
N ARG A 280 10.83 -69.23 63.83
CA ARG A 280 10.08 -69.16 65.10
C ARG A 280 9.04 -70.29 65.19
N ARG A 281 8.34 -70.59 64.10
CA ARG A 281 7.44 -71.76 63.99
C ARG A 281 8.23 -73.07 64.09
N ALA A 282 9.46 -73.15 63.58
CA ALA A 282 10.35 -74.31 63.71
C ALA A 282 10.85 -74.50 65.16
N LYS A 283 11.21 -73.41 65.86
CA LYS A 283 11.55 -73.45 67.30
C LYS A 283 10.34 -73.72 68.19
N LYS A 284 9.13 -73.31 67.78
CA LYS A 284 7.86 -73.66 68.45
C LYS A 284 7.36 -75.06 68.08
N ARG A 285 7.97 -75.73 67.10
CA ARG A 285 7.69 -77.10 66.64
C ARG A 285 8.57 -78.17 67.28
N GLU A 286 9.46 -77.83 68.22
CA GLU A 286 10.16 -78.82 69.07
C GLU A 286 9.32 -79.28 70.29
N LYS A 287 8.17 -78.65 70.53
CA LYS A 287 7.18 -79.07 71.53
C LYS A 287 5.78 -78.82 70.97
N SER A 288 5.10 -79.90 70.56
CA SER A 288 3.80 -79.96 69.86
C SER A 288 3.94 -79.99 68.32
N ASP A 289 3.67 -81.09 67.59
CA ASP A 289 3.22 -82.43 67.95
C ASP A 289 3.55 -83.38 66.80
N ILE A 290 3.87 -84.64 67.15
CA ILE A 290 3.53 -85.83 66.38
C ILE A 290 1.99 -85.88 66.33
N ALA A 291 1.37 -85.09 65.44
CA ALA A 291 -0.05 -85.18 65.14
C ALA A 291 -0.37 -84.44 63.83
N LYS A 292 -0.40 -85.24 62.75
CA LYS A 292 -1.18 -85.03 61.52
C LYS A 292 -0.71 -83.91 60.57
N ALA A 293 0.04 -84.35 59.57
CA ALA A 293 0.25 -83.70 58.30
C ALA A 293 -0.96 -83.88 57.34
N ILE A 294 -0.96 -83.06 56.27
CA ILE A 294 -1.77 -83.12 55.04
C ILE A 294 -3.20 -82.57 55.27
N ILE A 295 -3.64 -81.42 54.74
CA ILE A 295 -3.89 -80.98 53.34
C ILE A 295 -3.98 -79.42 53.43
N GLY A 296 -3.34 -78.55 52.64
CA GLY A 296 -3.35 -78.43 51.18
C GLY A 296 -4.42 -77.40 50.73
N GLY A 297 -4.07 -76.11 50.64
CA GLY A 297 -4.83 -75.08 49.92
C GLY A 297 -6.22 -74.70 50.45
N VAL A 298 -6.32 -73.63 51.24
CA VAL A 298 -7.63 -73.05 51.60
C VAL A 298 -8.16 -72.23 50.42
N LEU A 299 -9.07 -72.83 49.64
CA LEU A 299 -10.06 -72.10 48.86
C LEU A 299 -11.18 -71.65 49.82
N LEU A 300 -11.49 -70.35 49.82
CA LEU A 300 -12.47 -69.72 50.71
C LEU A 300 -13.91 -69.98 50.24
N PHE A 301 -14.47 -71.16 50.52
CA PHE A 301 -15.90 -71.43 50.33
C PHE A 301 -16.70 -71.00 51.57
N GLY A 302 -17.78 -70.23 51.37
CA GLY A 302 -18.74 -69.91 52.44
C GLY A 302 -19.89 -70.91 52.46
N ILE A 303 -20.27 -71.41 53.65
CA ILE A 303 -21.39 -72.34 53.82
C ILE A 303 -22.69 -71.65 53.37
N CYS A 304 -23.39 -72.25 52.40
CA CYS A 304 -24.53 -71.64 51.72
C CYS A 304 -25.79 -72.54 51.66
N ASP A 305 -25.78 -73.66 52.36
CA ASP A 305 -26.84 -74.65 52.41
C ASP A 305 -28.17 -74.08 52.93
N SER A 306 -29.29 -74.40 52.26
CA SER A 306 -30.63 -73.97 52.66
C SER A 306 -31.07 -74.50 54.03
N ARG A 307 -30.59 -75.69 54.44
CA ARG A 307 -30.96 -76.32 55.72
C ARG A 307 -30.51 -75.52 56.94
N LEU A 308 -29.48 -74.69 56.77
CA LEU A 308 -28.92 -73.87 57.83
C LEU A 308 -29.60 -72.50 57.96
N LYS A 309 -30.60 -72.20 57.13
CA LYS A 309 -31.16 -70.85 56.96
C LYS A 309 -32.66 -70.84 57.24
N GLU A 310 -33.10 -69.89 58.06
CA GLU A 310 -34.50 -69.62 58.38
C GLU A 310 -34.90 -68.21 57.92
N ASN A 311 -36.20 -67.94 57.80
CA ASN A 311 -36.76 -66.65 57.38
C ASN A 311 -36.11 -66.09 56.09
N ILE A 312 -36.05 -66.93 55.06
CA ILE A 312 -35.42 -66.62 53.78
C ILE A 312 -36.30 -65.64 53.00
N THR A 313 -35.74 -64.48 52.65
CA THR A 313 -36.43 -63.44 51.87
C THR A 313 -35.59 -63.05 50.65
N VAL A 314 -36.23 -62.91 49.49
CA VAL A 314 -35.56 -62.57 48.23
C VAL A 314 -35.06 -61.12 48.29
N VAL A 315 -33.84 -60.90 47.80
CA VAL A 315 -33.25 -59.57 47.57
C VAL A 315 -33.36 -59.27 46.08
N PRO A 316 -34.25 -58.36 45.65
CA PRO A 316 -34.36 -58.00 44.24
C PRO A 316 -33.14 -57.18 43.78
N HIS A 317 -32.86 -57.22 42.48
CA HIS A 317 -31.82 -56.45 41.80
C HIS A 317 -30.40 -56.78 42.27
N SER A 318 -30.14 -58.04 42.62
CA SER A 318 -28.77 -58.46 42.92
C SER A 318 -27.94 -58.60 41.64
N ASP A 319 -26.63 -58.40 41.76
CA ASP A 319 -25.72 -58.60 40.62
C ASP A 319 -25.80 -60.02 40.04
N TYR A 320 -26.14 -61.02 40.86
CA TYR A 320 -26.24 -62.42 40.43
C TYR A 320 -27.51 -62.72 39.60
N GLU A 321 -28.51 -61.84 39.60
CA GLU A 321 -29.70 -62.00 38.72
C GLU A 321 -29.32 -62.01 37.24
N GLN A 322 -28.22 -61.34 36.88
CA GLN A 322 -27.67 -61.35 35.52
C GLN A 322 -27.30 -62.76 35.05
N ILE A 323 -26.93 -63.66 35.96
CA ILE A 323 -26.63 -65.07 35.68
C ILE A 323 -27.77 -66.00 36.12
N GLY A 324 -28.98 -65.47 36.31
CA GLY A 324 -30.16 -66.25 36.70
C GLY A 324 -30.17 -66.72 38.16
N VAL A 325 -29.21 -66.31 38.99
CA VAL A 325 -29.11 -66.71 40.40
C VAL A 325 -29.74 -65.64 41.29
N ARG A 326 -30.67 -66.04 42.16
CA ARG A 326 -31.30 -65.14 43.12
C ARG A 326 -30.43 -64.93 44.36
N SER A 327 -30.57 -63.77 44.98
CA SER A 327 -29.98 -63.47 46.28
C SER A 327 -31.02 -63.39 47.37
N TYR A 328 -30.61 -63.69 48.59
CA TYR A 328 -31.48 -63.84 49.75
C TYR A 328 -30.89 -63.17 50.97
N ASN A 329 -31.75 -62.70 51.86
CA ASN A 329 -31.43 -62.52 53.29
C ASN A 329 -32.00 -63.71 54.07
N TRP A 330 -31.34 -64.10 55.14
CA TRP A 330 -31.82 -65.13 56.07
C TRP A 330 -31.39 -64.83 57.50
N VAL A 331 -31.98 -65.56 58.44
CA VAL A 331 -31.49 -65.73 59.80
C VAL A 331 -30.86 -67.12 59.91
N TRP A 332 -29.71 -67.26 60.56
CA TRP A 332 -29.09 -68.56 60.78
C TRP A 332 -29.94 -69.41 61.73
N SER A 333 -30.18 -70.67 61.35
CA SER A 333 -30.92 -71.65 62.16
C SER A 333 -30.15 -72.04 63.43
N LYS A 334 -30.80 -72.77 64.35
CA LYS A 334 -30.12 -73.30 65.54
C LYS A 334 -28.96 -74.22 65.20
N ASP A 335 -29.12 -75.07 64.19
CA ASP A 335 -28.08 -76.00 63.73
C ASP A 335 -26.86 -75.24 63.17
N ALA A 336 -27.07 -74.06 62.58
CA ALA A 336 -26.00 -73.18 62.11
C ALA A 336 -25.23 -72.52 63.26
N VAL A 337 -25.89 -72.26 64.39
CA VAL A 337 -25.23 -71.71 65.60
C VAL A 337 -24.24 -72.71 66.18
N GLU A 338 -24.53 -74.02 66.12
CA GLU A 338 -23.59 -75.07 66.53
C GLU A 338 -22.33 -75.11 65.65
N LEU A 339 -22.42 -74.63 64.42
CA LEU A 339 -21.29 -74.42 63.49
C LEU A 339 -20.62 -73.03 63.61
N GLY A 340 -21.03 -72.24 64.60
CA GLY A 340 -20.47 -70.91 64.87
C GLY A 340 -21.06 -69.77 64.03
N MET A 341 -22.14 -70.01 63.28
CA MET A 341 -22.84 -69.00 62.49
C MET A 341 -24.10 -68.52 63.21
N SER A 342 -24.21 -67.22 63.49
CA SER A 342 -25.37 -66.66 64.19
C SER A 342 -25.76 -65.29 63.61
N GLY A 343 -27.00 -64.86 63.90
CA GLY A 343 -27.52 -63.59 63.41
C GLY A 343 -28.10 -63.69 61.99
N THR A 344 -28.00 -62.61 61.22
CA THR A 344 -28.53 -62.52 59.85
C THR A 344 -27.42 -62.68 58.81
N GLY A 345 -27.73 -63.29 57.67
CA GLY A 345 -26.84 -63.44 56.53
C GLY A 345 -27.48 -62.96 55.23
N ARG A 346 -26.64 -62.64 54.24
CA ARG A 346 -27.05 -62.33 52.86
C ARG A 346 -26.16 -63.06 51.88
N GLY A 347 -26.73 -63.55 50.79
CA GLY A 347 -26.00 -64.28 49.75
C GLY A 347 -26.90 -65.17 48.92
N VAL A 348 -26.35 -66.26 48.38
CA VAL A 348 -27.07 -67.23 47.55
C VAL A 348 -27.41 -68.51 48.32
N ILE A 349 -28.33 -69.32 47.79
CA ILE A 349 -28.68 -70.64 48.34
C ILE A 349 -28.02 -71.70 47.47
N ALA A 350 -27.23 -72.58 48.10
CA ALA A 350 -26.40 -73.54 47.38
C ALA A 350 -27.23 -74.50 46.51
N GLN A 351 -28.39 -74.94 46.98
CA GLN A 351 -29.28 -75.84 46.24
C GLN A 351 -29.79 -75.21 44.94
N GLU A 352 -30.13 -73.91 44.95
CA GLU A 352 -30.58 -73.23 43.73
C GLU A 352 -29.40 -72.96 42.78
N VAL A 353 -28.24 -72.62 43.31
CA VAL A 353 -27.03 -72.43 42.50
C VAL A 353 -26.61 -73.75 41.85
N GLU A 354 -26.70 -74.86 42.55
CA GLU A 354 -26.34 -76.18 42.04
C GLU A 354 -27.24 -76.64 40.88
N GLU A 355 -28.53 -76.26 40.87
CA GLU A 355 -29.42 -76.56 39.74
C GLU A 355 -28.95 -75.89 38.44
N LEU A 356 -28.36 -74.70 38.52
CA LEU A 356 -27.88 -73.94 37.37
C LEU A 356 -26.41 -74.21 37.05
N TYR A 357 -25.57 -74.28 38.08
CA TYR A 357 -24.11 -74.34 38.02
C TYR A 357 -23.55 -75.38 39.00
N PRO A 358 -23.77 -76.68 38.78
CA PRO A 358 -23.41 -77.74 39.74
C PRO A 358 -21.93 -77.72 40.16
N TRP A 359 -21.05 -77.34 39.24
CA TRP A 359 -19.59 -77.32 39.46
C TRP A 359 -19.12 -76.21 40.41
N THR A 360 -19.98 -75.22 40.71
CA THR A 360 -19.67 -74.15 41.68
C THR A 360 -20.04 -74.51 43.11
N VAL A 361 -20.64 -75.69 43.33
CA VAL A 361 -21.13 -76.12 44.64
C VAL A 361 -20.35 -77.33 45.11
N VAL A 362 -19.83 -77.25 46.32
CA VAL A 362 -19.07 -78.32 46.97
C VAL A 362 -19.78 -78.76 48.23
N MET A 363 -19.77 -80.07 48.50
CA MET A 363 -20.20 -80.61 49.79
C MET A 363 -19.02 -80.51 50.76
N GLY A 364 -19.20 -79.80 51.88
CA GLY A 364 -18.20 -79.76 52.94
C GLY A 364 -18.13 -81.07 53.71
N ASP A 365 -17.02 -81.27 54.43
CA ASP A 365 -16.84 -82.42 55.34
C ASP A 365 -17.83 -82.39 56.52
N ASP A 366 -18.47 -81.23 56.76
CA ASP A 366 -19.56 -81.02 57.70
C ASP A 366 -20.93 -81.49 57.18
N GLY A 367 -20.99 -81.96 55.93
CA GLY A 367 -22.21 -82.44 55.28
C GLY A 367 -23.12 -81.32 54.77
N TYR A 368 -22.65 -80.06 54.72
CA TYR A 368 -23.40 -78.92 54.19
C TYR A 368 -22.80 -78.37 52.89
N LYS A 369 -23.67 -77.87 52.01
CA LYS A 369 -23.25 -77.31 50.73
C LYS A 369 -22.66 -75.91 50.87
N SER A 370 -21.56 -75.66 50.18
CA SER A 370 -20.89 -74.36 50.07
C SER A 370 -20.74 -73.95 48.61
N VAL A 371 -20.73 -72.64 48.35
CA VAL A 371 -20.71 -72.09 46.98
C VAL A 371 -19.41 -71.34 46.72
N ASP A 372 -18.84 -71.53 45.54
CA ASP A 372 -17.74 -70.74 44.99
C ASP A 372 -18.21 -69.34 44.56
N TYR A 373 -18.08 -68.36 45.47
CA TYR A 373 -18.45 -66.98 45.15
C TYR A 373 -17.49 -66.32 44.13
N GLU A 374 -16.26 -66.79 43.98
CA GLU A 374 -15.33 -66.22 42.99
C GLU A 374 -15.76 -66.62 41.58
N ALA A 375 -16.10 -67.89 41.38
CA ALA A 375 -16.67 -68.38 40.13
C ALA A 375 -17.97 -67.63 39.77
N LEU A 376 -18.88 -67.45 40.73
CA LEU A 376 -20.11 -66.69 40.50
C LEU A 376 -19.83 -65.22 40.10
N LYS A 377 -18.88 -64.55 40.77
CA LYS A 377 -18.50 -63.17 40.44
C LYS A 377 -17.85 -63.07 39.06
N GLN A 378 -17.01 -64.04 38.69
CA GLN A 378 -16.39 -64.08 37.38
C GLN A 378 -17.45 -64.20 36.27
N MET A 379 -18.42 -65.11 36.43
CA MET A 379 -19.52 -65.26 35.47
C MET A 379 -20.35 -63.97 35.33
N VAL A 380 -20.61 -63.26 36.43
CA VAL A 380 -21.28 -61.95 36.39
C VAL A 380 -20.43 -60.90 35.63
N MET A 381 -19.11 -60.86 35.85
CA MET A 381 -18.22 -59.92 35.15
C MET A 381 -18.13 -60.22 33.65
N GLU A 382 -18.06 -61.50 33.26
CA GLU A 382 -18.04 -61.92 31.86
C GLU A 382 -19.36 -61.56 31.16
N ASN A 383 -20.50 -61.80 31.80
CA ASN A 383 -21.81 -61.42 31.25
C ASN A 383 -21.96 -59.88 31.11
N LYS A 384 -21.46 -59.10 32.08
CA LYS A 384 -21.41 -57.62 31.97
C LYS A 384 -20.55 -57.17 30.78
N THR A 385 -19.47 -57.87 30.51
CA THR A 385 -18.56 -57.59 29.39
C THR A 385 -19.25 -57.86 28.06
N ASP A 386 -19.97 -58.97 27.91
CA ASP A 386 -20.76 -59.28 26.71
C ASP A 386 -21.93 -58.30 26.49
N TYR A 387 -22.60 -57.85 27.55
CA TYR A 387 -23.61 -56.78 27.48
C TYR A 387 -23.01 -55.42 27.01
N CYS A 388 -21.78 -55.12 27.41
CA CYS A 388 -21.05 -53.92 26.98
C CYS A 388 -20.61 -54.00 25.51
N PHE A 389 -20.23 -55.20 25.03
CA PHE A 389 -19.88 -55.40 23.61
C PHE A 389 -21.09 -55.39 22.68
N ILE A 390 -22.26 -55.87 23.11
CA ILE A 390 -23.51 -55.80 22.31
C ILE A 390 -24.02 -54.35 22.19
N THR A 391 -23.86 -53.53 23.23
CA THR A 391 -24.29 -52.11 23.22
C THR A 391 -23.39 -51.21 22.38
N GLN A 392 -22.10 -51.56 22.17
CA GLN A 392 -21.22 -50.83 21.25
C GLN A 392 -21.38 -51.22 19.77
N ARG A 393 -21.91 -52.42 19.45
CA ARG A 393 -22.07 -52.88 18.06
C ARG A 393 -23.35 -52.39 17.35
N TYR A 394 -24.32 -51.84 18.09
CA TYR A 394 -25.58 -51.31 17.55
C TYR A 394 -25.72 -49.77 17.70
N GLY A 395 -24.66 -49.06 18.10
CA GLY A 395 -24.71 -47.65 18.52
C GLY A 395 -24.17 -46.58 17.57
N THR A 396 -23.70 -46.90 16.36
CA THR A 396 -23.15 -45.90 15.41
C THR A 396 -23.37 -46.26 13.94
N ASN A 397 -24.61 -46.16 13.45
CA ASN A 397 -24.90 -45.78 12.06
C ASN A 397 -26.39 -45.52 11.83
N ARG A 398 -26.81 -44.24 11.78
CA ARG A 398 -27.85 -43.74 10.85
C ARG A 398 -28.00 -42.21 10.92
N ASN A 399 -27.57 -41.58 9.82
CA ASN A 399 -28.21 -40.49 9.05
C ASN A 399 -28.55 -39.19 9.80
N GLN A 400 -28.01 -38.01 9.47
CA GLN A 400 -27.96 -37.33 8.15
C GLN A 400 -29.25 -37.44 7.33
N LYS A 401 -30.18 -36.51 7.58
CA LYS A 401 -31.18 -35.91 6.66
C LYS A 401 -31.66 -34.63 7.36
N SER A 402 -31.22 -33.45 6.89
CA SER A 402 -31.98 -32.54 6.00
C SER A 402 -33.33 -32.10 6.59
N TYR A 403 -33.49 -30.82 6.88
CA TYR A 403 -34.60 -29.97 6.40
C TYR A 403 -34.18 -28.49 6.55
N GLU A 404 -34.22 -27.81 5.41
CA GLU A 404 -34.46 -26.37 5.13
C GLU A 404 -33.65 -25.29 5.86
#